data_AF-A0A377WDU2-F1
#
_entry.id   AF-A0A377WDU2-F1
#
_cell.length_a   1.000
_cell.length_b   1.000
_cell.length_c   1.000
_cell.angle_alpha   90.00
_cell.angle_beta   90.00
_cell.angle_gamma   90.00
#
_symmetry.space_group_name_H-M   'P 1'
#
loop_
_entity.id
_entity.type
_entity.pdbx_description
1 polymer ?
#
loop_
_entity_poly.entity_id
_entity_poly.type
_entity_poly.pdbx_seq_one_letter_code
_entity_poly.pdbx_strand_id
1 'polypeptide(L)'
;MHQQLKKMSLIGLILMIFTSVFGFANSPSAFYLMGYSAMPFYLFSALFFFIPFALMMAEMGSAYRREEGGIYSWMNHSVGPRFAFIGTFMWFASYVVWMVSTAAKIWVPLSTFLFGADKNPRPGGWVA
;
A
#
# COMPACT_ATOMS: atom_id res chain seq x y z
N MET A 1 -17.65 21.51 24.99
CA MET A 1 -17.31 21.79 23.58
C MET A 1 -17.78 20.61 22.75
N HIS A 2 -18.99 20.67 22.16
CA HIS A 2 -19.46 19.62 21.24
C HIS A 2 -18.65 19.73 19.95
N GLN A 3 -17.61 18.90 19.79
CA GLN A 3 -16.95 18.75 18.50
C GLN A 3 -17.94 18.07 17.55
N GLN A 4 -18.58 18.86 16.70
CA GLN A 4 -19.34 18.35 15.56
C GLN A 4 -18.35 17.63 14.66
N LEU A 5 -18.30 16.29 14.75
CA LEU A 5 -17.53 15.44 13.84
C LEU A 5 -17.93 15.78 12.41
N LYS A 6 -17.07 16.52 11.70
CA LYS A 6 -17.30 16.88 10.30
C LYS A 6 -17.22 15.59 9.48
N LYS A 7 -18.38 15.02 9.15
CA LYS A 7 -18.48 13.84 8.29
C LYS A 7 -17.83 14.17 6.93
N MET A 8 -16.83 13.37 6.54
CA MET A 8 -16.22 13.49 5.21
C MET A 8 -17.27 13.23 4.12
N SER A 9 -17.19 14.00 3.03
CA SER A 9 -17.97 13.73 1.82
C SER A 9 -17.56 12.38 1.24
N LEU A 10 -18.54 11.58 0.80
CA LEU A 10 -18.33 10.27 0.18
C LEU A 10 -17.31 10.36 -0.97
N ILE A 11 -17.42 11.38 -1.81
CA ILE A 11 -16.51 11.61 -2.94
C ILE A 11 -15.09 11.87 -2.43
N GLY A 12 -14.95 12.66 -1.36
CA GLY A 12 -13.65 12.92 -0.75
C GLY A 12 -13.01 11.66 -0.16
N LEU A 13 -13.81 10.77 0.41
CA LEU A 13 -13.35 9.48 0.91
C LEU A 13 -12.88 8.56 -0.22
N ILE A 14 -13.67 8.45 -1.30
CA ILE A 14 -13.31 7.65 -2.48
C ILE A 14 -12.00 8.15 -3.09
N LEU A 15 -11.85 9.47 -3.27
CA LEU A 15 -10.63 10.06 -3.83
C LEU A 15 -9.40 9.81 -2.94
N MET A 16 -9.54 9.93 -1.62
CA MET A 16 -8.44 9.67 -0.68
C MET A 16 -7.98 8.21 -0.73
N ILE A 17 -8.90 7.26 -0.80
CA ILE A 17 -8.57 5.83 -0.94
C ILE A 17 -7.91 5.58 -2.29
N PHE A 18 -8.45 6.15 -3.37
CA PHE A 18 -7.93 5.97 -4.72
C PHE A 18 -6.48 6.47 -4.85
N THR A 19 -6.18 7.67 -4.37
CA THR A 19 -4.82 8.23 -4.46
C THR A 19 -3.82 7.50 -3.59
N SER A 20 -4.25 6.95 -2.45
CA SER A 20 -3.40 6.14 -1.57
C SER A 20 -3.07 4.76 -2.15
N VAL A 21 -4.05 4.10 -2.78
CA VAL A 21 -3.91 2.71 -3.25
C VAL A 21 -3.29 2.60 -4.65
N PHE A 22 -3.66 3.48 -5.58
CA PHE A 22 -3.32 3.27 -7.00
C PHE A 22 -1.84 3.51 -7.32
N GLY A 23 -1.10 4.22 -6.46
CA GLY A 23 0.36 4.42 -6.53
C GLY A 23 0.92 4.43 -7.95
N PHE A 24 0.79 5.54 -8.67
CA PHE A 24 1.10 5.66 -10.11
C PHE A 24 2.45 5.07 -10.57
N ALA A 25 3.44 4.97 -9.68
CA ALA A 25 4.73 4.36 -9.99
C ALA A 25 4.68 2.83 -10.15
N ASN A 26 3.67 2.15 -9.60
CA ASN A 26 3.61 0.68 -9.57
C ASN A 26 3.16 0.09 -10.92
N SER A 27 2.18 0.71 -11.58
CA SER A 27 1.65 0.22 -12.87
C SER A 27 2.68 0.26 -14.02
N PRO A 28 3.45 1.36 -14.23
CA PRO A 28 4.52 1.38 -15.23
C PRO A 28 5.66 0.41 -14.90
N SER A 29 5.99 0.24 -13.62
CA SER A 29 7.03 -0.72 -13.19
C SER A 29 6.65 -2.16 -13.52
N ALA A 30 5.38 -2.54 -13.28
CA ALA A 30 4.87 -3.86 -13.62
C ALA A 30 4.84 -4.10 -15.14
N PHE A 31 4.45 -3.09 -15.92
CA PHE A 31 4.50 -3.16 -17.38
C PHE A 31 5.94 -3.24 -17.90
N TYR A 32 6.88 -2.54 -17.28
CA TYR A 32 8.29 -2.62 -17.66
C TYR A 32 8.89 -4.03 -17.44
N LEU A 33 8.50 -4.70 -16.35
CA LEU A 33 9.04 -6.02 -15.98
C LEU A 33 8.39 -7.19 -16.75
N MET A 34 7.08 -7.14 -17.00
CA MET A 34 6.33 -8.27 -17.58
C MET A 34 5.60 -7.93 -18.90
N GLY A 35 5.62 -6.67 -19.34
CA GLY A 35 4.96 -6.22 -20.56
C GLY A 35 3.45 -6.53 -20.56
N TYR A 36 2.93 -6.92 -21.73
CA TYR A 36 1.52 -7.28 -21.90
C TYR A 36 1.09 -8.52 -21.12
N SER A 37 2.03 -9.37 -20.68
CA SER A 37 1.69 -10.56 -19.90
C SER A 37 1.20 -10.25 -18.49
N ALA A 38 1.38 -9.01 -18.00
CA ALA A 38 0.85 -8.56 -16.72
C ALA A 38 -0.68 -8.43 -16.69
N MET A 39 -1.32 -8.18 -17.84
CA MET A 39 -2.76 -7.91 -17.95
C MET A 39 -3.65 -9.03 -17.35
N PRO A 40 -3.47 -10.33 -17.70
CA PRO A 40 -4.26 -11.40 -17.09
C PRO A 40 -4.02 -11.52 -15.58
N PHE A 41 -2.81 -11.26 -15.07
CA PHE A 41 -2.54 -11.28 -13.64
C PHE A 41 -3.26 -10.15 -12.89
N TYR A 42 -3.34 -8.96 -13.49
CA TYR A 42 -4.14 -7.86 -12.93
C TYR A 42 -5.64 -8.18 -12.91
N LEU A 43 -6.16 -8.80 -13.98
CA LEU A 43 -7.57 -9.19 -14.05
C LEU A 43 -7.90 -10.27 -13.01
N PHE A 44 -7.02 -11.27 -12.86
CA PHE A 44 -7.15 -12.31 -11.85
C PHE A 44 -7.08 -11.74 -10.44
N SER A 45 -6.12 -10.85 -10.17
CA SER A 45 -5.97 -10.18 -8.87
C SER A 45 -7.18 -9.28 -8.56
N ALA A 46 -7.73 -8.59 -9.55
CA ALA A 46 -8.94 -7.78 -9.37
C ALA A 46 -10.12 -8.65 -8.91
N LEU A 47 -10.34 -9.80 -9.55
CA LEU A 47 -11.47 -10.68 -9.26
C LEU A 47 -11.31 -11.44 -7.94
N PHE A 48 -10.15 -12.08 -7.72
CA PHE A 48 -9.94 -13.00 -6.60
C PHE A 48 -9.36 -12.34 -5.35
N PHE A 49 -8.74 -11.17 -5.46
CA PHE A 49 -8.15 -10.47 -4.31
C PHE A 49 -8.87 -9.18 -3.98
N PHE A 50 -9.03 -8.25 -4.93
CA PHE A 50 -9.61 -6.93 -4.64
C PHE A 50 -11.08 -6.97 -4.23
N ILE A 51 -11.94 -7.70 -4.95
CA ILE A 51 -13.37 -7.81 -4.62
C ILE A 51 -13.60 -8.39 -3.23
N PRO A 52 -13.08 -9.59 -2.89
CA PRO A 52 -13.30 -10.15 -1.55
C PRO A 52 -12.65 -9.31 -0.45
N PHE A 53 -11.48 -8.72 -0.71
CA PHE A 53 -10.83 -7.82 0.25
C PHE A 53 -11.66 -6.56 0.51
N ALA A 54 -12.23 -5.94 -0.53
CA ALA A 54 -13.08 -4.76 -0.37
C ALA A 54 -14.32 -5.07 0.47
N LEU A 55 -14.93 -6.26 0.28
CA LEU A 55 -16.07 -6.70 1.08
C LEU A 55 -15.68 -6.91 2.56
N MET A 56 -14.55 -7.58 2.82
CA MET A 56 -14.03 -7.77 4.18
C MET A 56 -13.75 -6.43 4.89
N MET A 57 -13.11 -5.49 4.18
CA MET A 57 -12.83 -4.16 4.72
C MET A 57 -14.12 -3.35 4.97
N ALA A 58 -15.13 -3.49 4.11
CA ALA A 58 -16.43 -2.85 4.29
C ALA A 58 -17.18 -3.42 5.52
N GLU A 59 -17.15 -4.74 5.70
CA GLU A 59 -17.78 -5.41 6.84
C GLU A 59 -17.11 -4.97 8.15
N MET A 60 -15.79 -5.11 8.26
CA MET A 60 -15.04 -4.71 9.46
C MET A 60 -15.14 -3.21 9.74
N GLY A 61 -15.08 -2.37 8.70
CA GLY A 61 -15.23 -0.91 8.83
C GLY A 61 -16.63 -0.49 9.30
N SER A 62 -17.67 -1.26 8.95
CA SER A 62 -19.04 -1.00 9.41
C SER A 62 -19.30 -1.56 10.82
N ALA A 63 -18.76 -2.74 11.15
CA ALA A 63 -18.93 -3.40 12.43
C ALA A 63 -18.25 -2.64 13.58
N TYR A 64 -17.05 -2.10 13.35
CA TYR A 64 -16.24 -1.40 14.36
C TYR A 64 -16.28 0.13 14.21
N ARG A 65 -17.39 0.69 13.74
CA ARG A 65 -17.51 2.13 13.40
C ARG A 65 -17.32 3.09 14.59
N ARG A 66 -17.37 2.58 15.83
CA ARG A 66 -17.16 3.37 17.06
C ARG A 66 -15.76 3.20 17.65
N GLU A 67 -14.93 2.33 17.07
CA GLU A 67 -13.57 2.09 17.55
C GLU A 67 -12.57 2.87 16.68
N GLU A 68 -11.70 3.65 17.33
CA GLU A 68 -10.72 4.50 16.65
C GLU A 68 -9.42 3.74 16.28
N GLY A 69 -9.35 2.43 16.59
CA GLY A 69 -8.13 1.62 16.48
C GLY A 69 -7.83 1.01 15.10
N GLY A 70 -8.68 1.24 14.09
CA GLY A 70 -8.49 0.71 12.73
C GLY A 70 -8.24 -0.80 12.69
N ILE A 71 -7.23 -1.24 11.94
CA ILE A 71 -6.88 -2.67 11.77
C ILE A 71 -6.55 -3.36 13.10
N TYR A 72 -5.87 -2.67 14.03
CA TYR A 72 -5.54 -3.24 15.33
C TYR A 72 -6.80 -3.56 16.14
N SER A 73 -7.77 -2.64 16.14
CA SER A 73 -9.08 -2.86 16.79
C SER A 73 -9.79 -4.08 16.22
N TRP A 74 -9.86 -4.14 14.88
CA TRP A 74 -10.54 -5.22 14.17
C TRP A 74 -9.91 -6.58 14.47
N MET A 75 -8.57 -6.65 14.47
CA MET A 75 -7.84 -7.87 14.78
C MET A 75 -7.93 -8.26 16.27
N ASN A 76 -7.91 -7.28 17.18
CA ASN A 76 -8.01 -7.53 18.61
C ASN A 76 -9.37 -8.16 18.96
N HIS A 77 -10.45 -7.67 18.35
CA HIS A 77 -11.79 -8.22 18.53
C HIS A 77 -12.02 -9.55 17.80
N SER A 78 -11.36 -9.81 16.67
CA SER A 78 -11.59 -11.03 15.87
C SER A 78 -10.70 -12.21 16.26
N VAL A 79 -9.43 -11.97 16.59
CA VAL A 79 -8.39 -13.02 16.75
C VAL A 79 -7.66 -12.92 18.10
N GLY A 80 -7.87 -11.83 18.83
CA GLY A 80 -7.28 -11.58 20.14
C GLY A 80 -6.01 -10.70 20.13
N PRO A 81 -5.59 -10.21 21.30
CA PRO A 81 -4.59 -9.14 21.43
C PRO A 81 -3.18 -9.53 20.97
N ARG A 82 -2.78 -10.80 21.15
CA ARG A 82 -1.43 -11.27 20.76
C ARG A 82 -1.25 -11.22 19.23
N PHE A 83 -2.23 -11.71 18.49
CA PHE A 83 -2.19 -11.72 17.03
C PHE A 83 -2.40 -10.32 16.46
N ALA A 84 -3.24 -9.49 17.10
CA ALA A 84 -3.40 -8.08 16.72
C ALA A 84 -2.09 -7.29 16.81
N PHE A 85 -1.31 -7.50 17.87
CA PHE A 85 0.00 -6.87 18.04
C PHE A 85 0.99 -7.32 16.96
N ILE A 86 1.11 -8.64 16.74
CA ILE A 86 2.02 -9.20 15.72
C ILE A 86 1.65 -8.69 14.33
N GLY A 87 0.36 -8.72 13.96
CA GLY A 87 -0.10 -8.24 12.66
C GLY A 87 0.17 -6.76 12.43
N THR A 88 -0.09 -5.92 13.44
CA THR A 88 0.16 -4.47 13.35
C THR A 88 1.65 -4.17 13.29
N PHE A 89 2.47 -4.92 14.03
CA PHE A 89 3.93 -4.80 13.98
C PHE A 89 4.49 -5.21 12.61
N MET A 90 4.00 -6.32 12.03
CA MET A 90 4.38 -6.75 10.68
C MET A 90 3.99 -5.71 9.62
N TRP A 91 2.79 -5.13 9.75
CA TRP A 91 2.36 -4.04 8.87
C TRP A 91 3.28 -2.83 8.97
N PHE A 92 3.65 -2.41 10.19
CA PHE A 92 4.60 -1.33 10.41
C PHE A 92 5.99 -1.63 9.81
N ALA A 93 6.53 -2.83 10.03
CA ALA A 93 7.83 -3.23 9.47
C ALA A 93 7.80 -3.22 7.93
N SER A 94 6.73 -3.72 7.31
CA SER A 94 6.54 -3.64 5.86
C SER A 94 6.50 -2.20 5.36
N TYR A 95 5.88 -1.29 6.13
CA TYR A 95 5.82 0.12 5.79
C TYR A 95 7.20 0.79 5.82
N VAL A 96 8.05 0.44 6.80
CA VAL A 96 9.45 0.92 6.87
C VAL A 96 10.24 0.46 5.64
N VAL A 97 10.13 -0.82 5.27
CA VAL A 97 10.78 -1.35 4.05
C VAL A 97 10.29 -0.61 2.81
N TRP A 98 8.98 -0.36 2.71
CA TRP A 98 8.40 0.40 1.61
C TRP A 98 8.91 1.84 1.54
N MET A 99 9.06 2.53 2.68
CA MET A 99 9.64 3.88 2.74
C MET A 99 11.08 3.90 2.22
N VAL A 100 11.92 2.95 2.64
CA VAL A 100 13.31 2.86 2.16
C VAL A 100 13.35 2.58 0.65
N SER A 101 12.53 1.66 0.15
CA SER A 101 12.42 1.36 -1.28
C SER A 101 11.98 2.58 -2.11
N THR A 102 11.01 3.34 -1.59
CA THR A 102 10.49 4.55 -2.26
C THR A 102 11.52 5.68 -2.25
N ALA A 103 12.24 5.86 -1.14
CA ALA A 103 13.33 6.83 -1.05
C ALA A 103 14.43 6.55 -2.10
N ALA A 104 14.81 5.28 -2.28
CA ALA A 104 15.79 4.88 -3.31
C ALA A 104 15.29 5.21 -4.73
N LYS A 105 13.99 4.99 -5.02
CA LYS A 105 13.39 5.32 -6.32
C LYS A 105 13.38 6.82 -6.64
N ILE A 106 13.34 7.69 -5.62
CA ILE A 106 13.39 9.15 -5.81
C ILE A 106 14.85 9.62 -5.87
N TRP A 107 15.70 9.08 -5.00
CA TRP A 107 17.10 9.51 -4.87
C TRP A 107 17.95 9.14 -6.09
N VAL A 108 17.75 7.96 -6.66
CA VAL A 108 18.55 7.50 -7.82
C VAL A 108 18.38 8.46 -9.02
N PRO A 109 17.16 8.75 -9.52
CA PRO A 109 16.96 9.73 -10.60
C PRO A 109 17.46 11.14 -10.26
N LEU A 110 17.27 11.59 -9.01
CA LEU A 110 17.76 12.90 -8.56
C LEU A 110 19.29 12.99 -8.61
N SER A 111 19.98 11.92 -8.20
CA SER A 111 21.45 11.84 -8.25
C SER A 111 21.97 11.80 -9.69
N THR A 112 21.29 11.06 -10.58
CA THR A 112 21.64 10.99 -12.00
C THR A 112 21.40 12.34 -12.69
N PHE A 113 20.34 13.08 -12.30
CA PHE A 113 20.08 14.42 -12.79
C PHE A 113 21.17 15.43 -12.38
N LEU A 114 21.63 15.38 -11.13
CA LEU A 114 22.63 16.33 -10.61
C LEU A 114 24.07 16.02 -11.06
N PHE A 115 24.44 14.74 -11.17
CA PHE A 115 25.81 14.32 -11.45
C PHE A 115 26.05 13.83 -12.88
N GLY A 116 25.03 13.81 -13.74
CA GLY A 116 25.15 13.52 -15.18
C GLY A 116 25.63 12.11 -15.54
N ALA A 117 25.79 11.21 -14.55
CA ALA A 117 26.26 9.85 -14.73
C ALA A 117 25.65 8.91 -13.68
N ASP A 118 25.21 7.74 -14.11
CA ASP A 118 24.81 6.65 -13.21
C ASP A 118 26.06 6.09 -12.50
N LYS A 119 26.20 6.40 -11.20
CA LYS A 119 27.19 5.76 -10.31
C LYS A 119 26.61 4.61 -9.49
N ASN A 120 25.39 4.14 -9.80
CA ASN A 120 24.78 3.03 -9.09
C ASN A 120 25.41 1.70 -9.54
N PRO A 121 25.89 0.84 -8.62
CA PRO A 121 26.37 -0.49 -8.99
C PRO A 121 25.22 -1.26 -9.65
N ARG A 122 25.40 -1.70 -10.90
CA ARG A 122 24.43 -2.54 -11.59
C ARG A 122 24.21 -3.81 -10.76
N PRO A 123 22.98 -4.15 -10.34
CA PRO A 123 22.69 -5.45 -9.75
C PRO A 123 22.75 -6.49 -10.87
N GLY A 124 23.95 -7.00 -11.14
CA GLY A 124 24.25 -7.89 -12.27
C GLY A 124 25.74 -8.08 -12.57
N GLY A 125 26.65 -7.31 -11.95
CA GLY A 125 28.10 -7.46 -12.16
C GLY A 125 28.81 -8.56 -11.36
N TRP A 126 28.08 -9.44 -10.67
CA TRP A 126 28.65 -10.53 -9.84
C TRP A 126 28.41 -11.93 -10.42
N VAL A 127 27.88 -12.03 -11.64
CA VAL A 127 27.70 -13.30 -12.35
C VAL A 127 28.18 -13.13 -13.80
N ALA A 128 29.49 -12.99 -13.96
CA ALA A 128 30.24 -13.26 -15.19
C ALA A 128 31.70 -13.49 -14.80
#